data_AF-A0A974XDG2-F1
#
_entry.id   AF-A0A974XDG2-F1
#
_cell.length_a   1.000
_cell.length_b   1.000
_cell.length_c   1.000
_cell.angle_alpha   90.00
_cell.angle_beta   90.00
_cell.angle_gamma   90.00
#
_symmetry.space_group_name_H-M   'P 1'
#
loop_
_entity.id
_entity.type
_entity.pdbx_description
1 polymer ?
#
loop_
_entity_poly.entity_id
_entity_poly.type
_entity_poly.pdbx_seq_one_letter_code
_entity_poly.pdbx_strand_id
1 'polypeptide(L)' 'MSMIENLESIRTRGLDAFLQEQEKVWQCPSCGDVICCHNGLCMNCQLDVLRENKRYRWGEGSGD' A
#
# COMPACT_ATOMS: atom_id res chain seq x y z
N MET A 1 -3.90 -9.74 0.80
CA MET A 1 -5.18 -9.03 0.56
C MET A 1 -5.90 -9.74 -0.58
N SER A 2 -7.16 -10.15 -0.40
CA SER A 2 -7.95 -10.83 -1.42
C SER A 2 -8.98 -9.88 -2.03
N MET A 3 -9.05 -9.86 -3.36
CA MET A 3 -10.07 -9.07 -4.05
C MET A 3 -11.49 -9.62 -3.81
N ILE A 4 -11.62 -10.92 -3.58
CA ILE A 4 -12.91 -11.55 -3.27
C ILE A 4 -13.38 -11.10 -1.89
N GLU A 5 -12.51 -11.17 -0.87
CA GLU A 5 -12.86 -10.75 0.50
C GLU A 5 -13.22 -9.25 0.55
N ASN A 6 -12.52 -8.42 -0.23
CA ASN A 6 -12.86 -7.00 -0.37
C ASN A 6 -14.28 -6.79 -0.93
N LEU A 7 -14.64 -7.52 -2.00
CA LEU A 7 -15.98 -7.44 -2.58
C LEU A 7 -17.05 -7.97 -1.64
N GLU A 8 -16.78 -9.06 -0.92
CA GLU A 8 -17.70 -9.58 0.10
C GLU A 8 -17.89 -8.61 1.26
N SER A 9 -16.83 -7.93 1.69
CA SER A 9 -16.89 -6.88 2.68
C SER A 9 -17.79 -5.73 2.22
N ILE A 10 -17.58 -5.24 0.99
CA ILE A 10 -18.40 -4.16 0.43
C ILE A 10 -19.87 -4.59 0.33
N ARG A 11 -20.12 -5.83 -0.12
CA ARG A 11 -21.47 -6.40 -0.21
C ARG A 11 -22.16 -6.50 1.15
N THR A 12 -21.44 -6.85 2.22
CA THR A 12 -22.02 -7.14 3.54
C THR A 12 -22.07 -5.93 4.47
N ARG A 13 -21.09 -5.02 4.39
CA ARG A 13 -20.93 -3.88 5.31
C ARG A 13 -21.08 -2.52 4.64
N GLY A 14 -21.12 -2.48 3.32
CA GLY A 14 -21.19 -1.24 2.54
C GLY A 14 -19.82 -0.63 2.26
N LEU A 15 -19.83 0.33 1.32
CA LEU A 15 -18.62 1.01 0.85
C LEU A 15 -17.94 1.84 1.94
N ASP A 16 -18.71 2.62 2.72
CA ASP A 16 -18.15 3.53 3.73
C ASP A 16 -17.40 2.77 4.83
N ALA A 17 -17.98 1.68 5.33
CA ALA A 17 -17.34 0.83 6.34
C ALA A 17 -16.07 0.17 5.80
N PHE A 18 -16.09 -0.27 4.53
CA PHE A 18 -14.92 -0.81 3.86
C PHE A 18 -13.81 0.25 3.73
N LEU A 19 -14.13 1.46 3.27
CA LEU A 19 -13.15 2.53 3.11
C LEU A 19 -12.51 2.93 4.45
N GLN A 20 -13.30 3.05 5.53
CA GLN A 20 -12.76 3.34 6.86
C GLN A 20 -11.81 2.25 7.38
N GLU A 21 -12.06 0.99 7.04
CA GLU A 21 -11.15 -0.10 7.37
C GLU A 21 -9.88 -0.05 6.51
N GLN A 22 -10.03 0.16 5.20
CA GLN A 22 -8.88 0.26 4.30
C GLN A 22 -7.98 1.44 4.66
N GLU A 23 -8.55 2.59 5.05
CA GLU A 23 -7.77 3.73 5.52
C GLU A 23 -6.85 3.35 6.68
N LYS A 24 -7.35 2.59 7.66
CA LYS A 24 -6.54 2.10 8.79
C LYS A 24 -5.47 1.11 8.34
N VAL A 25 -5.80 0.21 7.40
CA VAL A 25 -4.85 -0.79 6.87
C VAL A 25 -3.70 -0.11 6.11
N TRP A 26 -4.00 0.94 5.36
CA TRP A 26 -3.04 1.65 4.51
C TRP A 26 -2.40 2.86 5.18
N GLN A 27 -2.76 3.18 6.42
CA GLN A 27 -2.16 4.28 7.16
C GLN A 27 -0.80 3.89 7.75
N CYS A 28 0.19 4.74 7.53
CA CYS A 28 1.51 4.61 8.11
C CYS A 28 1.42 4.84 9.63
N PRO A 29 1.82 3.88 10.47
CA PRO A 29 1.73 4.04 11.92
C PRO A 29 2.71 5.09 12.47
N SER A 30 3.71 5.50 11.68
CA SER A 30 4.72 6.48 12.10
C SER A 30 4.33 7.92 11.80
N CYS A 31 3.72 8.21 10.65
CA CYS A 31 3.43 9.58 10.22
C CYS A 31 1.99 9.83 9.79
N GLY A 32 1.13 8.81 9.77
CA GLY A 32 -0.27 8.92 9.36
C GLY A 32 -0.51 9.02 7.85
N ASP A 33 0.56 9.10 7.04
CA ASP A 33 0.50 9.15 5.57
C ASP A 33 0.24 7.75 4.98
N VAL A 34 0.10 7.63 3.67
CA VAL A 34 -0.29 6.38 2.99
C VAL A 34 0.90 5.43 2.78
N ILE A 35 0.69 4.15 3.07
CA ILE A 35 1.54 3.03 2.68
C ILE A 35 1.18 2.61 1.25
N CYS A 36 2.16 2.50 0.36
CA CYS A 36 1.94 2.08 -1.02
C CYS A 36 1.63 0.57 -1.11
N CYS A 37 0.57 0.21 -1.83
CA CYS A 37 0.13 -1.18 -1.99
C CYS A 37 1.08 -2.08 -2.81
N HIS A 38 1.96 -1.50 -3.63
CA HIS A 38 2.87 -2.25 -4.50
C HIS A 38 4.18 -2.65 -3.81
N ASN A 39 4.62 -1.86 -2.83
CA ASN A 39 5.91 -2.04 -2.17
C ASN A 39 5.79 -2.21 -0.65
N GLY A 40 4.64 -1.92 -0.05
CA GLY A 40 4.41 -2.05 1.39
C GLY A 40 5.14 -1.01 2.24
N LEU A 41 5.65 0.06 1.63
CA LEU A 41 6.46 1.09 2.28
C LEU A 41 5.71 2.41 2.33
N CYS A 42 5.94 3.18 3.40
CA CYS A 42 5.50 4.56 3.50
C CYS A 42 6.38 5.44 2.60
N MET A 43 5.78 6.17 1.67
CA MET A 43 6.52 7.00 0.71
C MET A 43 7.17 8.23 1.36
N ASN A 44 6.77 8.57 2.60
CA ASN A 44 7.37 9.62 3.40
C ASN A 44 8.45 9.08 4.34
N CYS A 45 8.13 8.12 5.22
CA CYS A 45 9.09 7.61 6.22
C CYS A 45 10.18 6.69 5.64
N GLN A 46 9.90 5.98 4.54
CA GLN A 46 10.75 4.89 4.03
C GLN A 46 11.25 5.18 2.62
N LEU A 47 11.40 6.46 2.29
CA LEU A 47 11.83 6.92 0.97
C LEU A 47 13.24 6.41 0.61
N ASP A 48 14.16 6.35 1.57
CA ASP A 48 15.51 5.87 1.30
C ASP A 48 15.55 4.36 1.02
N VAL A 49 14.70 3.57 1.69
CA VAL A 49 14.52 2.13 1.39
C VAL A 49 14.05 1.94 -0.06
N LEU A 50 13.11 2.78 -0.53
CA LEU A 50 12.65 2.76 -1.91
C LEU A 50 13.76 3.12 -2.89
N ARG A 51 14.50 4.20 -2.59
CA ARG A 51 15.63 4.64 -3.41
C ARG A 51 16.71 3.58 -3.49
N GLU A 52 16.98 2.83 -2.43
CA GLU A 52 18.00 1.79 -2.40
C GLU A 52 17.59 0.52 -3.16
N ASN A 53 16.29 0.25 -3.28
CA ASN A 53 15.79 -0.94 -3.95
C ASN A 53 15.88 -0.83 -5.48
N LYS A 54 16.82 -1.57 -6.07
CA LYS A 54 17.06 -1.60 -7.53
C LYS A 54 15.85 -2.04 -8.36
N ARG A 55 14.91 -2.82 -7.80
CA ARG A 55 13.69 -3.25 -8.49
C ARG A 55 12.84 -2.06 -8.97
N TYR A 56 12.93 -0.92 -8.29
CA TYR A 56 12.11 0.25 -8.58
C TYR A 56 12.90 1.37 -9.31
N ARG A 57 14.11 1.09 -9.79
CA ARG A 57 14.96 2.05 -10.52
C ARG A 57 14.86 1.81 -12.04
N TRP A 58 13.90 2.48 -12.67
CA TRP A 58 13.76 2.43 -14.12
C TRP A 58 14.98 3.04 -14.82
N GLY A 59 15.51 2.34 -15.84
CA GLY A 59 16.67 2.80 -16.62
C GLY A 59 18.04 2.31 -16.11
N GLU A 60 18.11 1.71 -14.91
CA GLU A 60 19.36 1.17 -14.36
C GLU A 60 19.51 -0.36 -14.53
N GLY A 61 18.63 -0.98 -15.33
CA GLY A 61 18.63 -2.41 -15.60
C GLY A 61 18.25 -3.22 -14.36
N SER A 62 16.97 -3.55 -14.21
CA SER A 62 16.61 -4.76 -13.49
C SER A 62 17.12 -5.93 -14.34
N GLY A 63 18.25 -6.51 -13.94
CA GLY A 63 18.81 -7.68 -14.62
C GLY A 63 17.84 -8.85 -14.46
N ASP A 64 16.99 -9.03 -15.46
CA ASP A 64 16.36 -10.28 -15.88
C ASP A 64 16.75 -10.53 -17.35
#